data_AF-A0A7C2VRA8-F1
#
_entry.id   AF-A0A7C2VRA8-F1
#
_cell.length_a   1.000
_cell.length_b   1.000
_cell.length_c   1.000
_cell.angle_alpha   90.00
_cell.angle_beta   90.00
_cell.angle_gamma   90.00
#
_symmetry.space_group_name_H-M   'P 1'
#
loop_
_entity.id
_entity.type
_entity.pdbx_description
1 polymer ?
#
loop_
_entity_poly.entity_id
_entity_poly.type
_entity_poly.pdbx_seq_one_letter_code
_entity_poly.pdbx_strand_id
1 'polypeptide(L)' 'MTKMDVKRLEALLKYWIAHNEEHAGEFQEWADKAKASGNIAIHDSMSIAVRKIYEANEYLLKALKELNQDSENLLT' A
#
# COMPACT_ATOMS: atom_id res chain seq x y z
N MET A 1 -20.41 8.73 -6.97
CA MET A 1 -20.01 7.39 -7.44
C MET A 1 -21.26 6.55 -7.63
N THR A 2 -21.36 5.77 -8.70
CA THR A 2 -22.42 4.76 -8.84
C THR A 2 -22.16 3.60 -7.86
N LYS A 3 -23.17 2.74 -7.64
CA LYS A 3 -23.00 1.51 -6.86
C LYS A 3 -21.90 0.60 -7.44
N MET A 4 -21.72 0.61 -8.77
CA MET A 4 -20.65 -0.13 -9.43
C MET A 4 -19.28 0.48 -9.15
N ASP A 5 -19.18 1.81 -9.15
CA ASP A 5 -17.93 2.51 -8.84
C ASP A 5 -17.47 2.25 -7.40
N VAL A 6 -18.39 2.24 -6.44
CA VAL A 6 -18.08 1.92 -5.02
C VAL A 6 -17.50 0.51 -4.89
N LYS A 7 -18.16 -0.49 -5.47
CA LYS A 7 -17.66 -1.88 -5.45
C LYS A 7 -16.31 -2.03 -6.13
N ARG A 8 -16.12 -1.32 -7.26
CA ARG A 8 -14.85 -1.33 -7.98
C ARG A 8 -13.75 -0.67 -7.15
N LEU A 9 -14.02 0.46 -6.50
CA LEU A 9 -13.06 1.15 -5.65
C LEU A 9 -12.67 0.29 -4.45
N GLU A 10 -13.62 -0.39 -3.82
CA GLU A 10 -13.34 -1.32 -2.72
C GLU A 10 -12.36 -2.43 -3.14
N ALA A 11 -12.60 -3.06 -4.30
CA ALA A 11 -11.73 -4.09 -4.85
C ALA A 11 -10.34 -3.54 -5.20
N LEU A 12 -10.26 -2.34 -5.77
CA LEU A 12 -9.00 -1.67 -6.11
C LEU A 12 -8.18 -1.34 -4.87
N LEU A 13 -8.80 -0.80 -3.81
CA LEU A 13 -8.11 -0.47 -2.56
C LEU A 13 -7.47 -1.71 -1.94
N LYS A 14 -8.22 -2.82 -1.86
CA LYS A 14 -7.71 -4.11 -1.36
C LYS A 14 -6.55 -4.63 -2.23
N TYR A 15 -6.70 -4.56 -3.55
CA TYR A 15 -5.65 -4.97 -4.49
C TYR A 15 -4.38 -4.13 -4.35
N TRP A 16 -4.49 -2.80 -4.30
CA TRP A 16 -3.33 -1.91 -4.18
C TRP A 16 -2.58 -2.10 -2.86
N ILE A 17 -3.29 -2.30 -1.74
CA ILE A 17 -2.64 -2.57 -0.45
C ILE A 17 -1.79 -3.86 -0.54
N ALA A 18 -2.35 -4.94 -1.06
CA ALA A 18 -1.65 -6.22 -1.20
C ALA A 18 -0.46 -6.12 -2.17
N HIS A 19 -0.63 -5.44 -3.31
CA HIS A 19 0.45 -5.28 -4.28
C HIS A 19 1.57 -4.36 -3.78
N ASN A 20 1.22 -3.36 -2.98
CA ASN A 20 2.20 -2.54 -2.28
C ASN A 20 3.02 -3.37 -1.28
N GLU A 21 2.41 -4.30 -0.54
CA GLU A 21 3.15 -5.20 0.36
C GLU A 21 4.14 -6.09 -0.40
N GLU A 22 3.74 -6.61 -1.57
CA GLU A 22 4.62 -7.35 -2.48
C GLU A 22 5.82 -6.50 -2.92
N HIS A 23 5.59 -5.30 -3.44
CA HIS A 23 6.66 -4.37 -3.81
C HIS A 23 7.57 -3.97 -2.64
N ALA A 24 7.01 -3.72 -1.46
CA ALA A 24 7.79 -3.42 -0.27
C ALA A 24 8.72 -4.60 0.10
N GLY A 25 8.24 -5.84 -0.02
CA GLY A 25 9.04 -7.04 0.17
C GLY A 25 10.20 -7.14 -0.83
N GLU A 26 9.91 -6.99 -2.14
CA GLU A 26 10.92 -7.02 -3.20
C GLU A 26 11.97 -5.92 -3.01
N PHE A 27 11.53 -4.70 -2.68
CA PHE A 27 12.42 -3.57 -2.47
C PHE A 27 13.32 -3.79 -1.25
N GLN A 28 12.79 -4.37 -0.17
CA GLN A 28 13.58 -4.70 1.01
C GLN A 28 14.63 -5.78 0.70
N GLU A 29 14.26 -6.83 -0.05
CA GLU A 29 15.21 -7.88 -0.45
C GLU A 29 16.40 -7.30 -1.23
N TRP A 30 16.15 -6.38 -2.15
CA TRP A 30 17.21 -5.73 -2.92
C TRP A 30 17.98 -4.68 -2.13
N ALA A 31 17.34 -3.97 -1.20
CA ALA A 31 18.02 -3.08 -0.26
C ALA A 31 19.05 -3.87 0.57
N ASP A 32 18.67 -5.05 1.06
CA ASP A 32 19.55 -5.92 1.85
C ASP A 32 20.73 -6.43 1.02
N LYS A 33 20.50 -6.82 -0.25
CA LYS A 33 21.58 -7.17 -1.19
C LYS A 33 22.53 -6.00 -1.43
N ALA A 34 22.00 -4.78 -1.62
CA ALA A 34 22.83 -3.58 -1.79
C ALA A 34 23.68 -3.30 -0.56
N LYS A 35 23.13 -3.46 0.65
CA LYS A 35 23.89 -3.34 1.90
C LYS A 35 25.00 -4.40 2.00
N ALA A 36 24.69 -5.65 1.66
CA ALA A 36 25.65 -6.74 1.68
C ALA A 36 26.83 -6.52 0.70
N SER A 37 26.60 -5.79 -0.39
CA SER A 37 27.65 -5.40 -1.34
C SER A 37 28.35 -4.07 -1.00
N GLY A 38 28.12 -3.50 0.18
CA GLY A 38 28.72 -2.23 0.62
C GLY A 38 28.07 -0.96 0.07
N ASN A 39 26.98 -1.06 -0.68
CA ASN A 39 26.26 0.07 -1.27
C ASN A 39 25.23 0.66 -0.29
N ILE A 40 25.72 1.23 0.82
CA ILE A 40 24.86 1.73 1.92
C ILE A 40 23.89 2.82 1.44
N ALA A 41 24.31 3.75 0.59
CA ALA A 41 23.43 4.82 0.08
C ALA A 41 22.25 4.28 -0.75
N ILE A 42 22.46 3.18 -1.50
CA ILE A 42 21.39 2.51 -2.25
C ILE A 42 20.43 1.84 -1.28
N HIS A 43 20.95 1.09 -0.30
CA HIS A 43 20.12 0.50 0.76
C HIS A 43 19.24 1.54 1.45
N ASP A 44 19.81 2.69 1.83
CA ASP A 44 19.07 3.72 2.57
C ASP A 44 17.95 4.31 1.70
N SER A 45 18.22 4.55 0.42
CA SER A 45 17.23 5.06 -0.53
C SER A 45 16.09 4.07 -0.75
N MET A 46 16.40 2.78 -0.90
CA MET A 46 15.40 1.73 -1.06
C MET A 46 14.60 1.50 0.22
N SER A 47 15.24 1.55 1.39
CA SER A 47 14.56 1.46 2.69
C SER A 47 13.57 2.61 2.90
N ILE A 48 13.89 3.81 2.40
CA ILE A 48 12.94 4.94 2.38
C ILE A 48 11.75 4.63 1.47
N ALA A 49 11.97 4.04 0.29
CA ALA A 49 10.90 3.65 -0.60
C ALA A 49 9.95 2.63 0.05
N VAL A 50 10.48 1.60 0.72
CA VAL A 50 9.72 0.62 1.50
C VAL A 50 8.84 1.33 2.54
N ARG A 51 9.41 2.24 3.33
CA ARG A 51 8.64 3.02 4.33
C ARG A 51 7.53 3.84 3.68
N LYS A 52 7.77 4.46 2.52
CA LYS A 52 6.77 5.25 1.80
C LYS A 52 5.64 4.42 1.23
N ILE A 53 5.91 3.19 0.83
CA ILE A 53 4.87 2.23 0.44
C ILE A 53 3.97 1.89 1.62
N TYR A 54 4.54 1.59 2.80
CA TYR A 54 3.73 1.33 3.99
C TYR A 54 2.92 2.56 4.43
N GLU A 55 3.50 3.76 4.35
CA GLU A 55 2.76 5.00 4.59
C GLU A 55 1.57 5.15 3.62
N ALA A 56 1.75 4.83 2.34
CA ALA A 56 0.65 4.82 1.38
C ALA A 56 -0.43 3.80 1.78
N ASN A 57 -0.05 2.61 2.23
CA ASN A 57 -1.00 1.58 2.69
C ASN A 57 -1.84 2.05 3.89
N GLU A 58 -1.28 2.79 4.83
CA GLU A 58 -2.06 3.37 5.95
C GLU A 58 -3.19 4.28 5.45
N TYR A 59 -2.90 5.13 4.45
CA TYR A 59 -3.91 6.00 3.85
C TYR A 59 -4.92 5.23 2.99
N LEU A 60 -4.50 4.20 2.27
CA LEU A 60 -5.41 3.33 1.50
C LEU A 60 -6.33 2.53 2.42
N LEU A 61 -5.81 2.02 3.55
CA LEU A 61 -6.62 1.35 4.58
C LEU A 61 -7.63 2.30 5.22
N LYS A 62 -7.23 3.55 5.46
CA LYS A 62 -8.15 4.59 5.94
C LYS A 62 -9.27 4.83 4.93
N ALA A 63 -8.94 5.01 3.66
CA ALA A 63 -9.93 5.19 2.59
C ALA A 63 -10.89 3.99 2.48
N LEU A 64 -10.37 2.76 2.62
CA LEU A 64 -11.19 1.54 2.63
C LEU A 64 -12.17 1.51 3.82
N LYS A 65 -11.73 1.92 5.01
CA LYS A 65 -12.60 2.01 6.20
C LYS A 65 -13.71 3.04 6.01
N GLU A 66 -13.38 4.23 5.50
CA GLU A 66 -14.35 5.29 5.22
C GLU A 66 -15.39 4.83 4.16
N LEU A 67 -14.93 4.18 3.09
CA LEU A 67 -15.82 3.64 2.04
C LEU A 67 -16.83 2.61 2.58
N ASN A 68 -16.41 1.76 3.52
CA ASN A 68 -17.25 0.74 4.13
C ASN A 68 -18.24 1.33 5.14
N GLN A 69 -17.82 2.32 5.94
CA GLN A 69 -18.70 3.03 6.88
C GLN A 69 -19.82 3.78 6.17
N ASP A 70 -19.53 4.44 5.05
CA ASP A 70 -20.54 5.13 4.24
C ASP A 70 -21.53 4.16 3.59
N SER A 71 -21.08 2.95 3.28
CA SER A 71 -21.93 1.90 2.70
C SER A 71 -22.91 1.28 3.71
N GLU A 72 -22.53 1.20 4.99
CA GLU A 72 -23.41 0.73 6.08
C GLU A 72 -24.46 1.78 6.45
N ASN A 73 -24.10 3.07 6.47
CA ASN A 73 -25.03 4.18 6.77
C ASN A 73 -26.11 4.39 5.68
N LEU A 74 -25.88 3.91 4.44
CA LEU A 74 -26.87 3.94 3.35
C LEU A 74 -27.93 2.82 3.45
N LEU A 75 -27.80 1.89 4.40
CA LEU A 75 -28.70 0.76 4.62
C LEU A 75 -29.55 0.87 5.90
N THR A 76 -29.36 1.92 6.70
CA THR A 76 -30.14 2.29 7.90
C THR A 76 -31.06 3.48 7.62
#